data_AF-A0A920WKU0-F1
#
_entry.id   AF-A0A920WKU0-F1
#
_cell.length_a   1.000
_cell.length_b   1.000
_cell.length_c   1.000
_cell.angle_alpha   90.00
_cell.angle_beta   90.00
_cell.angle_gamma   90.00
#
_symmetry.space_group_name_H-M   'P 1'
#
loop_
_entity.id
_entity.type
_entity.pdbx_description
1 polymer ?
#
loop_
_entity_poly.entity_id
_entity_poly.type
_entity_poly.pdbx_seq_one_letter_code
_entity_poly.pdbx_strand_id
1 'polypeptide(L)'
;MARTLDHLSDGRMYLAVGAGWFERDYDEYGYEFGTVGSRLRQLEADLPRMRSRLAKLNPPAVGSLPLMIGGSGRTVTLRLVAEYADAWNCFGPPENVAELSGILDDWCAKVGRDPSEIERTVCIAQDDVEDVDRYVDVGVDHLVVMTGAPFDLGPLESLIAQRDSSR
;
A
#
# COMPACT_ATOMS: atom_id res chain seq x y z
N MET A 1 -13.96 1.56 -13.08
CA MET A 1 -13.19 2.76 -12.67
C MET A 1 -11.69 2.52 -12.75
N ALA A 2 -11.11 1.61 -11.96
CA ALA A 2 -9.65 1.36 -11.97
C ALA A 2 -9.04 1.17 -13.38
N ARG A 3 -9.63 0.31 -14.23
CA ARG A 3 -9.19 0.13 -15.63
C ARG A 3 -9.22 1.42 -16.47
N THR A 4 -10.22 2.27 -16.27
CA THR A 4 -10.31 3.55 -16.99
C THR A 4 -9.21 4.51 -16.54
N LEU A 5 -8.95 4.58 -15.23
CA LEU A 5 -7.89 5.42 -14.67
C LEU A 5 -6.49 4.92 -15.07
N ASP A 6 -6.30 3.61 -15.13
CA ASP A 6 -5.10 2.96 -15.66
C ASP A 6 -4.80 3.44 -17.09
N HIS A 7 -5.82 3.43 -17.97
CA HIS A 7 -5.67 3.92 -19.35
C HIS A 7 -5.43 5.44 -19.41
N LEU A 8 -6.17 6.24 -18.63
CA LEU A 8 -5.99 7.69 -18.61
C LEU A 8 -4.64 8.14 -18.04
N SER A 9 -4.07 7.34 -17.14
CA SER A 9 -2.79 7.62 -16.50
C SER A 9 -1.60 7.01 -17.24
N ASP A 10 -1.81 6.32 -18.35
CA ASP A 10 -0.79 5.56 -19.09
C ASP A 10 -0.09 4.50 -18.22
N GLY A 11 -0.89 3.69 -17.52
CA GLY A 11 -0.39 2.56 -16.73
C GLY A 11 0.14 2.89 -15.33
N ARG A 12 -0.02 4.13 -14.86
CA ARG A 12 0.55 4.60 -13.57
C ARG A 12 -0.37 4.40 -12.35
N MET A 13 -1.45 3.65 -12.50
CA MET A 13 -2.46 3.48 -11.45
C MET A 13 -2.09 2.33 -10.50
N TYR A 14 -2.13 2.60 -9.19
CA TYR A 14 -2.19 1.57 -8.14
C TYR A 14 -3.64 1.42 -7.68
N LEU A 15 -4.14 0.18 -7.64
CA LEU A 15 -5.41 -0.12 -6.97
C LEU A 15 -5.15 -0.38 -5.50
N ALA A 16 -5.17 0.67 -4.68
CA ALA A 16 -4.99 0.56 -3.23
C ALA A 16 -6.31 0.25 -2.52
N VAL A 17 -6.30 -0.77 -1.65
CA VAL A 17 -7.45 -1.18 -0.82
C VAL A 17 -7.03 -1.45 0.62
N GLY A 18 -8.00 -1.36 1.53
CA GLY A 18 -7.83 -1.69 2.94
C GLY A 18 -9.16 -2.12 3.55
N ALA A 19 -9.16 -2.52 4.81
CA ALA A 19 -10.36 -3.00 5.49
C ALA A 19 -11.36 -1.88 5.87
N GLY A 20 -11.00 -0.62 5.63
CA GLY A 20 -11.76 0.55 6.10
C GLY A 20 -11.55 0.79 7.60
N TRP A 21 -11.32 2.04 8.00
CA TRP A 21 -11.03 2.40 9.39
C TRP A 21 -11.91 3.53 9.94
N PHE A 22 -12.50 4.33 9.04
CA PHE A 22 -13.19 5.56 9.40
C PHE A 22 -14.71 5.37 9.41
N GLU A 23 -15.29 5.28 10.61
CA GLU A 23 -16.73 5.01 10.81
C GLU A 23 -17.64 6.01 10.13
N ARG A 24 -17.24 7.29 10.11
CA ARG A 24 -18.01 8.37 9.49
C ARG A 24 -18.33 8.11 8.01
N ASP A 25 -17.41 7.49 7.26
CA ASP A 25 -17.67 7.17 5.86
C ASP A 25 -18.81 6.15 5.75
N TYR A 26 -18.88 5.18 6.66
CA TYR A 26 -19.93 4.17 6.66
C TYR A 26 -21.28 4.79 6.99
N ASP A 27 -21.34 5.66 7.99
CA ASP A 27 -22.56 6.37 8.37
C ASP A 27 -23.10 7.22 7.22
N GLU A 28 -22.24 7.99 6.54
CA GLU A 28 -22.63 8.90 5.46
C GLU A 28 -23.16 8.14 4.23
N TYR A 29 -22.60 6.97 3.94
CA TYR A 29 -23.03 6.12 2.82
C TYR A 29 -24.10 5.08 3.21
N GLY A 30 -24.53 5.03 4.47
CA GLY A 30 -25.57 4.12 4.97
C GLY A 30 -25.14 2.64 5.06
N TYR A 31 -23.85 2.38 5.26
CA TYR A 31 -23.30 1.04 5.49
C TYR A 31 -23.15 0.74 6.98
N GLU A 32 -23.23 -0.54 7.35
CA GLU A 32 -22.89 -0.97 8.71
C GLU A 32 -21.37 -1.00 8.90
N PHE A 33 -20.84 -0.27 9.90
CA PHE A 33 -19.40 -0.23 10.16
C PHE A 33 -18.84 -1.57 10.68
N GLY A 34 -19.60 -2.24 11.54
CA GLY A 34 -19.25 -3.54 12.11
C GLY A 34 -17.98 -3.55 12.96
N THR A 35 -17.37 -4.72 13.09
CA THR A 35 -16.13 -4.93 13.86
C THR A 35 -14.91 -4.93 12.95
N VAL A 36 -13.71 -4.78 13.51
CA VAL A 36 -12.45 -4.97 12.76
C VAL A 36 -12.41 -6.35 12.08
N GLY A 37 -12.85 -7.39 12.80
CA GLY A 37 -12.86 -8.76 12.27
C GLY A 37 -13.85 -8.95 11.12
N SER A 38 -15.04 -8.35 11.16
CA SER A 38 -16.00 -8.44 10.05
C SER A 38 -15.49 -7.72 8.81
N ARG A 39 -14.90 -6.53 8.99
CA ARG A 39 -14.28 -5.76 7.90
C ARG A 39 -13.11 -6.50 7.23
N LEU A 40 -12.24 -7.12 8.02
CA LEU A 40 -11.14 -7.94 7.48
C LEU A 40 -11.64 -9.18 6.72
N ARG A 41 -12.69 -9.85 7.23
CA ARG A 41 -13.32 -10.98 6.51
C ARG A 41 -13.94 -10.54 5.18
N GLN A 42 -14.52 -9.34 5.13
CA GLN A 42 -15.07 -8.80 3.88
C GLN A 42 -13.95 -8.53 2.87
N LEU A 43 -12.86 -7.87 3.29
CA LEU A 43 -11.70 -7.65 2.45
C LEU A 43 -11.14 -8.99 1.91
N GLU A 44 -10.95 -9.98 2.79
CA GLU A 44 -10.48 -11.32 2.39
C GLU A 44 -11.39 -11.98 1.35
N ALA A 45 -12.72 -11.88 1.51
CA ALA A 45 -13.67 -12.45 0.55
C ALA A 45 -13.65 -11.72 -0.81
N ASP A 46 -13.31 -10.44 -0.83
CA ASP A 46 -13.33 -9.60 -2.04
C ASP A 46 -12.03 -9.69 -2.85
N LEU A 47 -10.87 -9.89 -2.22
CA LEU A 47 -9.56 -9.93 -2.88
C LEU A 47 -9.48 -10.94 -4.05
N PRO A 48 -9.89 -12.22 -3.90
CA PRO A 48 -9.92 -13.16 -5.03
C PRO A 48 -10.85 -12.71 -6.16
N ARG A 49 -11.98 -12.07 -5.82
CA ARG A 49 -12.94 -11.55 -6.81
C ARG A 49 -12.32 -10.39 -7.57
N MET A 50 -11.63 -9.48 -6.90
CA MET A 50 -10.91 -8.38 -7.52
C MET A 50 -9.87 -8.90 -8.51
N ARG A 51 -8.98 -9.81 -8.10
CA ARG A 51 -7.97 -10.44 -8.98
C ARG A 51 -8.60 -11.11 -10.21
N SER A 52 -9.62 -11.93 -10.00
CA SER A 52 -10.34 -12.63 -11.08
C SER A 52 -11.02 -11.67 -12.07
N ARG A 53 -11.58 -10.56 -11.56
CA ARG A 53 -12.24 -9.56 -12.42
C ARG A 53 -11.22 -8.74 -13.20
N LEU A 54 -10.16 -8.25 -12.57
CA LEU A 54 -9.12 -7.45 -13.23
C LEU A 54 -8.49 -8.18 -14.43
N ALA A 55 -8.25 -9.49 -14.30
CA ALA A 55 -7.72 -10.32 -15.37
C ALA A 55 -8.65 -10.47 -16.59
N LYS A 56 -9.94 -10.14 -16.45
CA LYS A 56 -10.98 -10.33 -17.49
C LYS A 56 -11.53 -9.02 -18.06
N LEU A 57 -11.09 -7.87 -17.55
CA LEU A 57 -11.58 -6.56 -18.03
C LEU A 57 -11.03 -6.27 -19.44
N ASN A 58 -11.89 -5.68 -20.28
CA ASN A 58 -11.57 -5.20 -21.62
C ASN A 58 -11.77 -3.68 -21.69
N PRO A 59 -10.81 -2.87 -22.20
CA PRO A 59 -9.47 -3.27 -22.65
C PRO A 59 -8.61 -3.90 -21.53
N PRO A 60 -7.56 -4.67 -21.89
CA PRO A 60 -6.58 -5.13 -20.91
C PRO A 60 -5.86 -3.95 -20.24
N ALA A 61 -5.09 -4.21 -19.20
CA ALA A 61 -4.29 -3.18 -18.52
C ALA A 61 -3.27 -2.57 -19.47
N VAL A 62 -2.99 -1.27 -19.31
CA VAL A 62 -1.83 -0.65 -19.97
C VAL A 62 -0.56 -1.06 -19.24
N GLY A 63 -0.55 -0.91 -17.91
CA GLY A 63 0.54 -1.32 -17.02
C GLY A 63 0.23 -2.62 -16.26
N SER A 64 0.93 -2.83 -15.14
CA SER A 64 0.69 -3.96 -14.23
C SER A 64 -0.59 -3.80 -13.39
N LEU A 65 -1.09 -2.57 -13.24
CA LEU A 65 -2.20 -2.19 -12.34
C LEU A 65 -2.06 -2.85 -10.95
N PRO A 66 -1.00 -2.51 -10.18
CA PRO A 66 -0.68 -3.20 -8.93
C PRO A 66 -1.84 -3.13 -7.93
N LEU A 67 -2.17 -4.26 -7.31
CA LEU A 67 -3.05 -4.31 -6.15
C LEU A 67 -2.26 -4.01 -4.88
N MET A 68 -2.46 -2.83 -4.31
CA MET A 68 -1.84 -2.44 -3.05
C MET A 68 -2.77 -2.73 -1.88
N ILE A 69 -2.28 -3.38 -0.83
CA ILE A 69 -3.03 -3.57 0.42
C ILE A 69 -2.39 -2.72 1.53
N GLY A 70 -3.21 -1.86 2.14
CA GLY A 70 -2.81 -1.01 3.26
C GLY A 70 -3.14 -1.63 4.62
N GLY A 71 -2.20 -1.51 5.57
CA GLY A 71 -2.41 -1.79 6.99
C GLY A 71 -1.33 -2.63 7.65
N SER A 72 -1.35 -2.67 8.98
CA SER A 72 -0.28 -3.24 9.82
C SER A 72 -0.72 -4.48 10.63
N GLY A 73 -1.84 -5.10 10.27
CA GLY A 73 -2.36 -6.27 10.98
C GLY A 73 -1.47 -7.50 10.80
N ARG A 74 -0.71 -7.88 11.85
CA ARG A 74 0.30 -8.95 11.83
C ARG A 74 -0.21 -10.33 11.38
N THR A 75 -1.46 -10.67 11.72
CA THR A 75 -2.01 -12.01 11.47
C THR A 75 -2.84 -12.11 10.19
N VAL A 76 -3.75 -11.16 9.98
CA VAL A 76 -4.71 -11.22 8.86
C VAL A 76 -4.23 -10.36 7.70
N THR A 77 -3.97 -9.06 7.94
CA THR A 77 -3.58 -8.13 6.87
C THR A 77 -2.31 -8.58 6.16
N LEU A 78 -1.22 -8.86 6.89
CA LEU A 78 0.05 -9.26 6.26
C LEU A 78 -0.03 -10.63 5.57
N ARG A 79 -0.86 -11.55 6.08
CA ARG A 79 -1.17 -12.78 5.34
C ARG A 79 -1.86 -12.48 4.01
N LEU A 80 -2.87 -11.62 4.01
CA LEU A 80 -3.58 -11.22 2.79
C LEU A 80 -2.66 -10.47 1.81
N VAL A 81 -1.71 -9.68 2.31
CA VAL A 81 -0.66 -9.05 1.50
C VAL A 81 0.17 -10.13 0.80
N ALA A 82 0.70 -11.10 1.57
CA ALA A 82 1.49 -12.19 1.00
C ALA A 82 0.70 -12.99 -0.06
N GLU A 83 -0.57 -13.29 0.20
CA GLU A 83 -1.42 -14.06 -0.72
C GLU A 83 -1.85 -13.29 -1.97
N TYR A 84 -2.10 -11.98 -1.88
CA TYR A 84 -2.83 -11.25 -2.92
C TYR A 84 -2.23 -9.93 -3.39
N ALA A 85 -1.31 -9.28 -2.68
CA ALA A 85 -0.90 -7.91 -3.02
C ALA A 85 0.32 -7.87 -3.95
N ASP A 86 0.41 -6.88 -4.82
CA ASP A 86 1.63 -6.52 -5.55
C ASP A 86 2.46 -5.46 -4.79
N ALA A 87 1.81 -4.72 -3.88
CA ALA A 87 2.45 -3.74 -3.02
C ALA A 87 1.79 -3.71 -1.63
N TRP A 88 2.57 -3.41 -0.61
CA TRP A 88 2.10 -3.23 0.76
C TRP A 88 2.34 -1.81 1.22
N ASN A 89 1.35 -1.19 1.87
CA ASN A 89 1.49 0.13 2.46
C ASN A 89 1.27 0.11 3.97
N CYS A 90 2.18 0.76 4.70
CA CYS A 90 2.06 0.95 6.14
C CYS A 90 2.49 2.35 6.59
N PHE A 91 2.47 2.55 7.91
CA PHE A 91 2.86 3.76 8.60
C PHE A 91 3.80 3.42 9.75
N GLY A 92 4.50 4.45 10.23
CA GLY A 92 5.32 4.37 11.44
C GLY A 92 6.82 4.43 11.14
N PRO A 93 7.65 4.47 12.18
CA PRO A 93 9.09 4.67 12.06
C PRO A 93 9.78 3.44 11.44
N PRO A 94 11.04 3.57 10.96
CA PRO A 94 11.76 2.51 10.27
C PRO A 94 11.79 1.18 11.04
N GLU A 95 11.88 1.19 12.38
CA GLU A 95 11.91 -0.03 13.19
C GLU A 95 10.60 -0.81 13.11
N ASN A 96 9.46 -0.10 13.08
CA ASN A 96 8.16 -0.72 12.93
C ASN A 96 7.98 -1.28 11.51
N VAL A 97 8.46 -0.56 10.49
CA VAL A 97 8.45 -1.03 9.11
C VAL A 97 9.30 -2.30 8.96
N ALA A 98 10.48 -2.34 9.58
CA ALA A 98 11.36 -3.50 9.59
C ALA A 98 10.71 -4.72 10.27
N GLU A 99 10.08 -4.52 11.45
CA GLU A 99 9.36 -5.58 12.16
C GLU A 99 8.24 -6.16 11.29
N LEU A 100 7.40 -5.30 10.72
CA LEU A 100 6.28 -5.73 9.89
C LEU A 100 6.74 -6.37 8.57
N SER A 101 7.84 -5.90 7.99
CA SER A 101 8.45 -6.51 6.80
C SER A 101 8.91 -7.94 7.09
N GLY A 102 9.57 -8.18 8.23
CA GLY A 102 9.96 -9.54 8.62
C GLY A 102 8.76 -10.47 8.82
N ILE A 103 7.66 -9.96 9.40
CA ILE A 103 6.41 -10.73 9.54
C ILE A 103 5.79 -11.02 8.16
N LEU A 104 5.86 -10.07 7.23
CA LEU A 104 5.39 -10.28 5.86
C LEU A 104 6.23 -11.37 5.16
N ASP A 105 7.55 -11.35 5.33
CA ASP A 105 8.46 -12.37 4.78
C ASP A 105 8.14 -13.76 5.33
N ASP A 106 7.83 -13.87 6.62
CA ASP A 106 7.37 -15.12 7.23
C ASP A 106 6.05 -15.62 6.61
N TRP A 107 5.14 -14.73 6.25
CA TRP A 107 3.90 -15.10 5.54
C TRP A 107 4.18 -15.51 4.10
N CYS A 108 5.04 -14.79 3.38
CA CYS A 108 5.50 -15.15 2.05
C CYS A 108 6.12 -16.56 2.03
N ALA A 109 6.97 -16.88 3.01
CA ALA A 109 7.54 -18.22 3.15
C ALA A 109 6.48 -19.30 3.37
N LYS A 110 5.43 -19.02 4.17
CA LYS A 110 4.33 -19.97 4.41
C LYS A 110 3.46 -20.22 3.18
N VAL A 111 3.27 -19.22 2.32
CA VAL A 111 2.45 -19.34 1.10
C VAL A 111 3.28 -19.70 -0.13
N GLY A 112 4.61 -19.77 -0.01
CA GLY A 112 5.53 -20.12 -1.08
C GLY A 112 5.72 -19.01 -2.11
N ARG A 113 5.70 -17.74 -1.68
CA ARG A 113 5.88 -16.56 -2.53
C ARG A 113 7.22 -15.89 -2.27
N ASP A 114 7.84 -15.34 -3.32
CA ASP A 114 9.04 -14.52 -3.19
C ASP A 114 8.67 -13.13 -2.61
N PRO A 115 9.21 -12.74 -1.45
CA PRO A 115 8.90 -11.45 -0.83
C PRO A 115 9.37 -10.23 -1.64
N SER A 116 10.25 -10.42 -2.64
CA SER A 116 10.68 -9.35 -3.56
C SER A 116 9.65 -9.03 -4.64
N GLU A 117 8.62 -9.87 -4.82
CA GLU A 117 7.47 -9.57 -5.70
C GLU A 117 6.49 -8.56 -5.09
N ILE A 118 6.71 -8.16 -3.84
CA ILE A 118 5.85 -7.22 -3.12
C ILE A 118 6.64 -5.95 -2.86
N GLU A 119 6.24 -4.87 -3.54
CA GLU A 119 6.80 -3.54 -3.30
C GLU A 119 6.45 -3.08 -1.88
N ARG A 120 7.45 -2.65 -1.11
CA ARG A 120 7.29 -2.11 0.25
C ARG A 120 7.15 -0.61 0.17
N THR A 121 5.97 -0.14 0.55
CA THR A 121 5.64 1.28 0.56
C THR A 121 5.33 1.76 1.97
N VAL A 122 5.72 2.99 2.30
CA VAL A 122 5.45 3.59 3.61
C VAL A 122 4.96 5.01 3.44
N CYS A 123 3.94 5.38 4.20
CA CYS A 123 3.49 6.76 4.35
C CYS A 123 4.21 7.40 5.53
N ILE A 124 4.92 8.50 5.29
CA ILE A 124 5.70 9.24 6.29
C ILE A 124 5.26 10.70 6.37
N ALA A 125 5.52 11.35 7.50
CA ALA A 125 5.30 12.79 7.65
C ALA A 125 6.40 13.59 6.92
N GLN A 126 6.18 14.89 6.75
CA GLN A 126 7.20 15.78 6.16
C GLN A 126 8.45 15.88 7.02
N ASP A 127 8.30 15.83 8.34
CA ASP A 127 9.40 15.92 9.29
C ASP A 127 10.29 14.66 9.26
N ASP A 128 9.77 13.53 8.77
CA ASP A 128 10.51 12.26 8.66
C ASP A 128 11.41 12.21 7.41
N VAL A 129 11.36 13.24 6.54
CA VAL A 129 12.10 13.28 5.28
C VAL A 129 13.63 13.27 5.49
N GLU A 130 14.10 13.80 6.62
CA GLU A 130 15.53 13.77 6.97
C GLU A 130 16.03 12.35 7.30
N ASP A 131 15.12 11.44 7.66
CA ASP A 131 15.40 10.06 8.06
C ASP A 131 15.18 9.04 6.92
N VAL A 132 15.02 9.50 5.66
CA VAL A 132 14.68 8.62 4.51
C VAL A 132 15.68 7.49 4.32
N ASP A 133 16.98 7.72 4.51
CA ASP A 133 18.00 6.69 4.37
C ASP A 133 17.74 5.50 5.32
N ARG A 134 17.18 5.76 6.52
CA ARG A 134 16.83 4.71 7.48
C ARG A 134 15.66 3.85 7.00
N TYR A 135 14.73 4.41 6.23
CA TYR A 135 13.66 3.65 5.60
C TYR A 135 14.20 2.79 4.44
N VAL A 136 15.13 3.34 3.66
CA VAL A 136 15.80 2.59 2.58
C VAL A 136 16.60 1.41 3.15
N ASP A 137 17.34 1.62 4.25
CA ASP A 137 18.13 0.59 4.93
C ASP A 137 17.29 -0.62 5.40
N VAL A 138 16.01 -0.40 5.72
CA VAL A 138 15.09 -1.47 6.12
C VAL A 138 14.29 -2.08 4.95
N GLY A 139 14.67 -1.74 3.70
CA GLY A 139 14.12 -2.34 2.49
C GLY A 139 12.82 -1.71 1.99
N VAL A 140 12.56 -0.44 2.29
CA VAL A 140 11.45 0.30 1.66
C VAL A 140 11.81 0.67 0.23
N ASP A 141 10.92 0.32 -0.71
CA ASP A 141 11.08 0.61 -2.13
C ASP A 141 10.49 1.98 -2.52
N HIS A 142 9.45 2.43 -1.81
CA HIS A 142 8.66 3.60 -2.18
C HIS A 142 8.17 4.37 -0.94
N LEU A 143 8.57 5.64 -0.84
CA LEU A 143 8.10 6.55 0.19
C LEU A 143 6.98 7.47 -0.32
N VAL A 144 5.91 7.56 0.47
CA VAL A 144 4.80 8.50 0.27
C VAL A 144 4.88 9.57 1.36
N VAL A 145 5.32 10.78 1.00
CA VAL A 145 5.39 11.90 1.94
C VAL A 145 4.03 12.57 2.05
N MET A 146 3.43 12.50 3.23
CA MET A 146 2.13 13.11 3.51
C MET A 146 2.31 14.61 3.75
N THR A 147 1.68 15.43 2.92
CA THR A 147 1.72 16.90 3.03
C THR A 147 0.34 17.44 3.41
N GLY A 148 0.28 18.27 4.44
CA GLY A 148 -0.95 18.94 4.89
C GLY A 148 -0.97 20.43 4.54
N ALA A 149 -2.15 21.06 4.59
CA ALA A 149 -2.26 22.51 4.44
C ALA A 149 -1.30 23.24 5.41
N PRO A 150 -0.54 24.25 4.96
CA PRO A 150 -0.66 24.99 3.71
C PRO A 150 0.03 24.37 2.47
N PHE A 151 0.43 23.09 2.54
CA PHE A 151 1.13 22.33 1.50
C PHE A 151 2.52 22.89 1.20
N ASP A 152 3.33 23.09 2.24
CA ASP A 152 4.75 23.39 2.05
C ASP A 152 5.46 22.17 1.46
N LEU A 153 5.95 22.27 0.23
CA LEU A 153 6.63 21.18 -0.46
C LEU A 153 8.16 21.24 -0.31
N GLY A 154 8.71 22.25 0.38
CA GLY A 154 10.15 22.46 0.52
C GLY A 154 10.94 21.22 0.99
N PRO A 155 10.46 20.48 2.02
CA PRO A 155 11.11 19.23 2.45
C PRO A 155 11.13 18.18 1.32
N LEU A 156 10.02 18.00 0.60
CA LEU A 156 9.91 17.04 -0.49
C LEU A 156 10.79 17.41 -1.70
N GLU A 157 10.86 18.70 -2.05
CA GLU A 157 11.73 19.20 -3.11
C GLU A 157 13.21 18.94 -2.79
N SER A 158 13.60 19.17 -1.53
CA SER A 158 14.96 18.90 -1.03
C SER A 158 15.30 17.40 -1.14
N LEU A 159 14.37 16.53 -0.75
CA LEU A 159 14.54 15.08 -0.87
C LEU A 159 14.71 14.63 -2.32
N ILE A 160 13.89 15.16 -3.23
CA ILE A 160 13.98 14.83 -4.66
C ILE A 160 15.33 15.26 -5.23
N ALA A 161 15.82 16.46 -4.89
CA ALA A 161 17.13 16.94 -5.31
C ALA A 161 18.28 16.06 -4.77
N GLN A 162 18.20 15.63 -3.51
CA GLN A 162 19.16 14.69 -2.92
C GLN A 162 19.16 13.34 -3.66
N ARG A 163 17.98 12.77 -3.91
CA ARG A 163 17.82 11.51 -4.66
C ARG A 163 18.43 11.60 -6.05
N ASP A 164 18.16 12.69 -6.77
CA ASP A 164 18.59 12.86 -8.15
C ASP A 164 20.09 13.15 -8.27
N SER A 165 20.71 13.72 -7.24
CA SER A 165 22.18 13.91 -7.18
C SER A 165 22.96 12.66 -6.74
N SER A 166 22.28 11.68 -6.14
CA SER A 166 22.88 10.42 -5.67
C SER A 166 22.82 9.29 -6.71
N ARG A 167 22.31 9.57 -7.92
CA ARG A 167 22.28 8.68 -9.08
C ARG A 167 23.42 8.97 -10.04
#